data_AF-A0A7S1YXT6-F1
#
_entry.id   AF-A0A7S1YXT6-F1
#
_cell.length_a   1.000
_cell.length_b   1.000
_cell.length_c   1.000
_cell.angle_alpha   90.00
_cell.angle_beta   90.00
_cell.angle_gamma   90.00
#
_symmetry.space_group_name_H-M   'P 1'
#
loop_
_entity.id
_entity.type
_entity.pdbx_description
1 polymer ?
#
loop_
_entity_poly.entity_id
_entity_poly.type
_entity_poly.pdbx_seq_one_letter_code
_entity_poly.pdbx_strand_id
1 'polypeptide(L)'
;RWEREGKLYRLDGTIEPTKFKDATLSVDELESLRSAATAVRRGRVSCIEDDGTLTFEDGTSLVLPWDDSDDGAIAYVHCSAGAFNYSKKDPSSKPEPVFRGGKITMQDVYGTPGFCFMGSVIARLETIPDLTDDERNALSLFPGCDDSPPSDSAAASRPPSSPLGPSSGWIGALDSSHGYVQRLANVIGWYENAELGPWLVGHRLFNMGG
;
A
#
# COMPACT_ATOMS: atom_id res chain seq x y z
N ARG A 1 -26.60 -13.73 -2.58
CA ARG A 1 -26.28 -14.24 -3.94
C ARG A 1 -24.77 -14.30 -4.16
N TRP A 2 -24.03 -13.21 -3.94
CA TRP A 2 -22.59 -13.13 -4.22
C TRP A 2 -21.74 -14.10 -3.36
N GLU A 3 -22.08 -14.28 -2.07
CA GLU A 3 -21.42 -15.31 -1.23
C GLU A 3 -21.61 -16.73 -1.78
N ARG A 4 -22.83 -17.07 -2.21
CA ARG A 4 -23.11 -18.38 -2.81
C ARG A 4 -22.40 -18.59 -4.15
N GLU A 5 -22.06 -17.50 -4.84
CA GLU A 5 -21.32 -17.51 -6.10
C GLU A 5 -19.80 -17.42 -5.88
N GLY A 6 -19.30 -17.43 -4.64
CA GLY A 6 -17.86 -17.33 -4.32
C GLY A 6 -17.23 -15.99 -4.67
N LYS A 7 -18.04 -14.93 -4.84
CA LYS A 7 -17.54 -13.58 -5.20
C LYS A 7 -17.17 -12.74 -3.98
N LEU A 8 -17.78 -13.05 -2.84
CA LEU A 8 -17.57 -12.37 -1.56
C LEU A 8 -17.56 -13.40 -0.45
N TYR A 9 -16.82 -13.11 0.60
CA TYR A 9 -16.71 -13.99 1.75
C TYR A 9 -16.87 -13.21 3.04
N ARG A 10 -17.60 -13.79 4.00
CA ARG A 10 -17.62 -13.29 5.37
C ARG A 10 -16.56 -14.02 6.18
N LEU A 11 -15.78 -13.27 6.97
CA LEU A 11 -14.87 -13.88 7.93
C LEU A 11 -15.66 -14.69 8.97
N ASP A 12 -16.69 -14.07 9.57
CA ASP A 12 -17.62 -14.70 10.50
C ASP A 12 -19.03 -14.72 9.90
N GLY A 13 -19.58 -15.93 9.68
CA GLY A 13 -20.89 -16.12 9.07
C GLY A 13 -22.08 -15.80 9.98
N THR A 14 -21.84 -15.59 11.28
CA THR A 14 -22.88 -15.29 12.28
C THR A 14 -23.13 -13.79 12.46
N ILE A 15 -22.26 -12.95 11.88
CA ILE A 15 -22.31 -11.49 12.01
C ILE A 15 -22.78 -10.86 10.70
N GLU A 16 -23.68 -9.87 10.81
CA GLU A 16 -24.09 -9.04 9.68
C GLU A 16 -23.00 -7.98 9.38
N PRO A 17 -22.38 -7.96 8.19
CA PRO A 17 -21.35 -6.99 7.87
C PRO A 17 -21.90 -5.57 7.72
N THR A 18 -21.25 -4.59 8.34
CA THR A 18 -21.59 -3.16 8.19
C THR A 18 -20.72 -2.44 7.16
N LYS A 19 -19.66 -3.09 6.67
CA LYS A 19 -18.71 -2.51 5.71
C LYS A 19 -18.14 -3.59 4.80
N PHE A 20 -18.09 -3.28 3.50
CA PHE A 20 -17.35 -4.08 2.54
C PHE A 20 -15.84 -3.79 2.66
N LYS A 21 -15.02 -4.86 2.69
CA LYS A 21 -13.56 -4.79 2.70
C LYS A 21 -13.07 -5.45 1.42
N ASP A 22 -12.48 -4.64 0.54
CA ASP A 22 -11.96 -5.08 -0.76
C ASP A 22 -10.57 -5.74 -0.61
N ALA A 23 -10.49 -6.76 0.24
CA ALA A 23 -9.26 -7.53 0.44
C ALA A 23 -9.16 -8.61 -0.64
N THR A 24 -8.00 -8.70 -1.28
CA THR A 24 -7.69 -9.84 -2.16
C THR A 24 -7.24 -11.00 -1.29
N LEU A 25 -8.07 -12.04 -1.21
CA LEU A 25 -7.82 -13.25 -0.41
C LEU A 25 -8.26 -14.48 -1.21
N SER A 26 -7.47 -15.54 -1.12
CA SER A 26 -7.86 -16.89 -1.50
C SER A 26 -8.80 -17.51 -0.46
N VAL A 27 -9.47 -18.60 -0.85
CA VAL A 27 -10.33 -19.37 0.07
C VAL A 27 -9.51 -19.98 1.21
N ASP A 28 -8.30 -20.47 0.91
CA ASP A 28 -7.42 -21.10 1.90
C ASP A 28 -6.90 -20.08 2.93
N GLU A 29 -6.58 -18.85 2.49
CA GLU A 29 -6.23 -17.75 3.41
C GLU A 29 -7.41 -17.37 4.30
N LEU A 30 -8.64 -17.34 3.77
CA LEU A 30 -9.84 -17.09 4.56
C LEU A 30 -10.05 -18.18 5.63
N GLU A 31 -9.86 -19.45 5.29
CA GLU A 31 -9.97 -20.56 6.24
C GLU A 31 -8.91 -20.46 7.34
N SER A 32 -7.67 -20.11 6.97
CA SER A 32 -6.58 -19.88 7.94
C SER A 32 -6.90 -18.73 8.89
N LEU A 33 -7.47 -17.63 8.37
CA LEU A 33 -7.92 -16.50 9.19
C LEU A 33 -9.03 -16.89 10.16
N ARG A 34 -9.94 -17.79 9.75
CA ARG A 34 -11.01 -18.30 10.63
C ARG A 34 -10.47 -19.19 11.75
N SER A 35 -9.42 -19.98 11.49
CA SER A 35 -8.84 -20.88 12.50
C SER A 35 -7.88 -20.18 13.47
N ALA A 36 -7.18 -19.13 13.02
CA ALA A 36 -6.14 -18.47 13.80
C ALA A 36 -6.67 -17.33 14.72
N ALA A 37 -7.93 -16.91 14.56
CA ALA A 37 -8.42 -15.68 15.17
C ALA A 37 -9.04 -15.87 16.57
N THR A 38 -8.28 -15.55 17.62
CA THR A 38 -8.87 -15.07 18.87
C THR A 38 -9.15 -13.57 18.72
N ALA A 39 -10.41 -13.22 18.46
CA ALA A 39 -10.80 -11.82 18.23
C ALA A 39 -11.25 -11.11 19.52
N VAL A 40 -10.52 -10.08 19.93
CA VAL A 40 -10.94 -9.16 21.00
C VAL A 40 -11.74 -8.00 20.40
N ARG A 41 -13.01 -7.85 20.80
CA ARG A 41 -13.93 -6.82 20.28
C ARG A 41 -14.33 -5.83 21.39
N ARG A 42 -13.45 -4.89 21.74
CA ARG A 42 -13.67 -3.88 22.80
C ARG A 42 -13.64 -2.43 22.32
N GLY A 43 -13.99 -2.21 21.05
CA GLY A 43 -14.01 -0.86 20.48
C GLY A 43 -12.63 -0.34 20.11
N ARG A 44 -12.38 0.95 20.33
CA ARG A 44 -11.15 1.63 19.92
C ARG A 44 -10.05 1.48 20.96
N VAL A 45 -8.83 1.27 20.48
CA VAL A 45 -7.61 1.32 21.31
C VAL A 45 -7.26 2.79 21.57
N SER A 46 -7.02 3.12 22.83
CA SER A 46 -6.59 4.45 23.28
C SER A 46 -5.06 4.56 23.26
N CYS A 47 -4.37 3.60 23.88
CA CYS A 47 -2.91 3.53 23.93
C CYS A 47 -2.42 2.09 24.11
N ILE A 48 -1.13 1.90 23.86
CA ILE A 48 -0.35 0.71 24.22
C ILE A 48 0.87 1.22 24.97
N GLU A 49 1.08 0.75 26.19
CA GLU A 49 2.21 1.13 27.05
C GLU A 49 3.41 0.21 26.85
N ASP A 50 4.59 0.64 27.33
CA ASP A 50 5.86 -0.08 27.16
C ASP A 50 5.89 -1.42 27.92
N ASP A 51 5.00 -1.62 28.88
CA ASP A 51 4.82 -2.89 29.59
C ASP A 51 3.85 -3.86 28.87
N GLY A 52 3.38 -3.46 27.68
CA GLY A 52 2.42 -4.22 26.88
C GLY A 52 0.96 -4.07 27.28
N THR A 53 0.63 -3.17 28.21
CA THR A 53 -0.75 -2.86 28.55
C THR A 53 -1.43 -2.09 27.42
N LEU A 54 -2.43 -2.71 26.80
CA LEU A 54 -3.29 -2.09 25.80
C LEU A 54 -4.58 -1.61 26.47
N THR A 55 -4.85 -0.30 26.40
CA THR A 55 -6.04 0.33 26.99
C THR A 55 -7.04 0.73 25.91
N PHE A 56 -8.32 0.46 26.14
CA PHE A 56 -9.44 0.83 25.26
C PHE A 56 -10.06 2.18 25.67
N GLU A 57 -10.77 2.83 24.74
CA GLU A 57 -11.45 4.12 25.01
C GLU A 57 -12.50 4.03 26.15
N ASP A 58 -13.03 2.84 26.44
CA ASP A 58 -13.98 2.62 27.55
C ASP A 58 -13.31 2.47 28.93
N GLY A 59 -11.98 2.59 28.99
CA GLY A 59 -11.18 2.45 30.21
C GLY A 59 -10.82 1.01 30.57
N THR A 60 -11.26 0.01 29.82
CA THR A 60 -10.81 -1.37 30.01
C THR A 60 -9.42 -1.61 29.42
N SER A 61 -8.72 -2.64 29.87
CA SER A 61 -7.39 -3.00 29.38
C SER A 61 -7.21 -4.49 29.12
N LEU A 62 -6.17 -4.81 28.34
CA LEU A 62 -5.67 -6.14 28.03
C LEU A 62 -4.14 -6.11 28.09
N VAL A 63 -3.51 -7.13 28.65
CA VAL A 63 -2.05 -7.28 28.60
C VAL A 63 -1.69 -8.07 27.35
N LEU A 64 -0.90 -7.47 26.47
CA LEU A 64 -0.31 -8.15 25.32
C LEU A 64 0.82 -9.08 25.79
N PRO A 65 0.99 -10.27 25.20
CA PRO A 65 2.08 -11.16 25.58
C PRO A 65 3.42 -10.61 25.07
N TRP A 66 4.07 -9.73 25.81
CA TRP A 66 5.44 -9.31 25.50
C TRP A 66 6.37 -10.44 25.90
N ASP A 67 7.01 -11.05 24.90
CA ASP A 67 8.07 -12.01 25.16
C ASP A 67 9.40 -11.26 25.12
N ASP A 68 9.95 -11.01 26.31
CA ASP A 68 11.29 -10.44 26.48
C ASP A 68 12.38 -11.54 26.35
N SER A 69 11.99 -12.80 26.12
CA SER A 69 12.92 -13.92 25.92
C SER A 69 13.30 -14.09 24.44
N ASP A 70 14.58 -14.37 24.20
CA ASP A 70 15.16 -14.55 22.86
C ASP A 70 14.63 -15.79 22.09
N ASP A 71 13.74 -16.59 22.71
CA ASP A 71 13.29 -17.89 22.18
C ASP A 71 12.10 -17.78 21.20
N GLY A 72 11.54 -16.58 20.99
CA GLY A 72 10.50 -16.36 19.98
C GLY A 72 10.06 -14.90 19.84
N ALA A 73 10.55 -14.20 18.83
CA ALA A 73 10.14 -12.82 18.56
C ALA A 73 8.63 -12.74 18.22
N ILE A 74 7.84 -12.10 19.09
CA ILE A 74 6.42 -11.82 18.84
C ILE A 74 6.30 -10.56 17.97
N ALA A 75 5.69 -10.71 16.79
CA ALA A 75 5.44 -9.59 15.89
C ALA A 75 4.06 -8.95 16.14
N TYR A 76 4.06 -7.67 16.50
CA TYR A 76 2.84 -6.87 16.65
C TYR A 76 2.55 -6.07 15.38
N VAL A 77 1.36 -6.28 14.78
CA VAL A 77 0.97 -5.59 13.55
C VAL A 77 -0.20 -4.63 13.80
N HIS A 78 0.08 -3.33 13.74
CA HIS A 78 -0.93 -2.28 13.89
C HIS A 78 -1.64 -1.98 12.55
N CYS A 79 -2.63 -2.80 12.17
CA CYS A 79 -3.34 -2.67 10.90
C CYS A 79 -4.42 -1.57 10.83
N SER A 80 -4.71 -0.84 11.92
CA SER A 80 -5.71 0.24 11.93
C SER A 80 -5.15 1.62 11.57
N ALA A 81 -3.82 1.73 11.43
CA ALA A 81 -3.19 2.96 10.98
C ALA A 81 -3.64 3.21 9.53
N GLY A 82 -4.16 4.41 9.27
CA GLY A 82 -4.46 4.83 7.90
C GLY A 82 -3.17 4.98 7.13
N ALA A 83 -2.69 3.89 6.51
CA ALA A 83 -1.44 3.87 5.74
C ALA A 83 -1.41 4.90 4.60
N PHE A 84 -2.60 5.36 4.17
CA PHE A 84 -2.79 6.20 2.98
C PHE A 84 -3.62 7.45 3.28
N ASN A 85 -3.34 8.14 4.39
CA ASN A 85 -3.91 9.47 4.66
C ASN A 85 -3.28 10.58 3.77
N TYR A 86 -3.04 10.32 2.48
CA TYR A 86 -2.50 11.32 1.55
C TYR A 86 -3.42 12.53 1.44
N SER A 87 -4.74 12.34 1.59
CA SER A 87 -5.73 13.42 1.63
C SER A 87 -5.60 14.36 2.84
N LYS A 88 -4.84 13.96 3.88
CA LYS A 88 -4.52 14.80 5.03
C LYS A 88 -3.12 15.41 4.97
N LYS A 89 -2.31 15.02 3.99
CA LYS A 89 -1.00 15.63 3.76
C LYS A 89 -1.20 16.94 3.03
N ASP A 90 -0.36 17.91 3.36
CA ASP A 90 -0.28 19.16 2.62
C ASP A 90 0.08 18.83 1.15
N PRO A 91 -0.74 19.22 0.16
CA PRO A 91 -0.45 18.98 -1.26
C PRO A 91 0.89 19.58 -1.72
N SER A 92 1.40 20.58 -1.00
CA SER A 92 2.70 21.21 -1.28
C SER A 92 3.87 20.51 -0.59
N SER A 93 3.61 19.55 0.31
CA SER A 93 4.66 18.78 0.98
C SER A 93 5.19 17.71 0.05
N LYS A 94 6.53 17.65 -0.08
CA LYS A 94 7.17 16.54 -0.78
C LYS A 94 6.90 15.23 -0.02
N PRO A 95 6.59 14.13 -0.72
CA PRO A 95 6.53 12.82 -0.09
C PRO A 95 7.87 12.51 0.58
N GLU A 96 7.82 11.92 1.77
CA GLU A 96 9.00 11.33 2.39
C GLU A 96 9.53 10.19 1.51
N PRO A 97 10.84 9.88 1.52
CA PRO A 97 11.37 8.69 0.87
C PRO A 97 10.69 7.41 1.38
N VAL A 98 10.59 6.39 0.53
CA VAL A 98 10.06 5.07 0.93
C VAL A 98 10.97 4.42 1.95
N PHE A 99 12.29 4.50 1.77
CA PHE A 99 13.28 3.93 2.66
C PHE A 99 14.06 5.04 3.36
N ARG A 100 14.13 5.01 4.70
CA ARG A 100 14.97 5.91 5.50
C ARG A 100 15.36 5.26 6.82
N GLY A 101 16.60 4.77 6.93
CA GLY A 101 17.25 4.43 8.19
C GLY A 101 16.43 3.50 9.08
N GLY A 102 16.03 2.34 8.57
CA GLY A 102 15.22 1.35 9.28
C GLY A 102 13.71 1.66 9.32
N LYS A 103 13.28 2.75 8.69
CA LYS A 103 11.85 3.08 8.51
C LYS A 103 11.45 2.94 7.05
N ILE A 104 10.37 2.17 6.82
CA ILE A 104 9.70 2.09 5.53
C ILE A 104 8.43 2.94 5.55
N THR A 105 8.34 3.94 4.68
CA THR A 105 7.15 4.76 4.44
C THR A 105 6.40 4.22 3.23
N MET A 106 5.34 3.45 3.48
CA MET A 106 4.51 2.85 2.44
C MET A 106 3.91 3.90 1.48
N GLN A 107 4.15 3.70 0.19
CA GLN A 107 3.73 4.61 -0.88
C GLN A 107 3.16 3.87 -2.08
N ASP A 108 2.18 4.49 -2.74
CA ASP A 108 1.66 4.00 -4.01
C ASP A 108 2.61 4.36 -5.15
N VAL A 109 3.64 3.54 -5.36
CA VAL A 109 4.69 3.82 -6.36
C VAL A 109 4.39 3.27 -7.77
N TYR A 110 3.20 2.69 -7.98
CA TYR A 110 2.77 2.13 -9.27
C TYR A 110 1.33 2.47 -9.67
N GLY A 111 0.40 2.47 -8.72
CA GLY A 111 -1.04 2.52 -8.94
C GLY A 111 -1.70 1.15 -8.85
N THR A 112 -2.45 0.77 -9.88
CA THR A 112 -3.17 -0.53 -9.94
C THR A 112 -2.24 -1.60 -10.51
N PRO A 113 -2.05 -2.79 -9.87
CA PRO A 113 -2.97 -3.46 -8.94
C PRO A 113 -2.64 -3.30 -7.43
N GLY A 114 -2.87 -2.12 -6.85
CA GLY A 114 -3.21 -1.94 -5.43
C GLY A 114 -2.06 -2.10 -4.43
N PHE A 115 -2.36 -1.79 -3.17
CA PHE A 115 -1.36 -1.63 -2.11
C PHE A 115 -0.68 -2.92 -1.67
N CYS A 116 -1.35 -4.07 -1.78
CA CYS A 116 -0.76 -5.36 -1.41
C CYS A 116 0.39 -5.71 -2.35
N PHE A 117 0.21 -5.47 -3.65
CA PHE A 117 1.27 -5.61 -4.64
C PHE A 117 2.44 -4.68 -4.30
N MET A 118 2.17 -3.40 -4.02
CA MET A 118 3.22 -2.44 -3.65
C MET A 118 3.95 -2.81 -2.35
N GLY A 119 3.23 -3.31 -1.35
CA GLY A 119 3.81 -3.86 -0.12
C GLY A 119 4.78 -4.99 -0.42
N SER A 120 4.42 -5.92 -1.30
CA SER A 120 5.30 -7.03 -1.68
C SER A 120 6.57 -6.57 -2.41
N VAL A 121 6.47 -5.59 -3.30
CA VAL A 121 7.62 -5.04 -4.04
C VAL A 121 8.56 -4.28 -3.09
N ILE A 122 8.01 -3.41 -2.25
CA ILE A 122 8.79 -2.64 -1.25
C ILE A 122 9.47 -3.60 -0.25
N ALA A 123 8.74 -4.61 0.23
CA ALA A 123 9.33 -5.63 1.09
C ALA A 123 10.45 -6.42 0.38
N ARG A 124 10.24 -6.79 -0.89
CA ARG A 124 11.30 -7.48 -1.67
C ARG A 124 12.53 -6.60 -1.82
N LEU A 125 12.37 -5.32 -2.17
CA LEU A 125 13.47 -4.35 -2.28
C LEU A 125 14.28 -4.24 -0.98
N GLU A 126 13.62 -4.26 0.18
CA GLU A 126 14.30 -4.26 1.47
C GLU A 126 15.19 -5.49 1.67
N THR A 127 14.77 -6.65 1.15
CA THR A 127 15.51 -7.91 1.31
C THR A 127 16.66 -8.11 0.32
N ILE A 128 16.78 -7.27 -0.70
CA ILE A 128 17.87 -7.40 -1.68
C ILE A 128 19.17 -6.94 -0.99
N PRO A 129 20.20 -7.80 -0.91
CA PRO A 129 21.48 -7.45 -0.32
C PRO A 129 22.12 -6.26 -1.04
N ASP A 130 22.92 -5.50 -0.29
CA ASP A 130 23.78 -4.42 -0.80
C ASP A 130 23.09 -3.22 -1.47
N LEU A 131 21.75 -3.21 -1.58
CA LEU A 131 21.03 -2.00 -1.97
C LEU A 131 20.98 -1.00 -0.82
N THR A 132 21.49 0.19 -1.07
CA THR A 132 21.34 1.35 -0.19
C THR A 132 19.90 1.89 -0.22
N ASP A 133 19.50 2.63 0.81
CA ASP A 133 18.21 3.32 0.82
C ASP A 133 18.03 4.23 -0.40
N ASP A 134 19.10 4.89 -0.87
CA ASP A 134 19.05 5.75 -2.06
C ASP A 134 18.74 4.95 -3.33
N GLU A 135 19.36 3.78 -3.52
CA GLU A 135 19.08 2.90 -4.66
C GLU A 135 17.67 2.32 -4.59
N ARG A 136 17.20 1.91 -3.40
CA ARG A 136 15.82 1.44 -3.21
C ARG A 136 14.80 2.54 -3.49
N ASN A 137 15.09 3.78 -3.09
CA ASN A 137 14.27 4.94 -3.36
C ASN A 137 14.28 5.33 -4.85
N ALA A 138 15.39 5.15 -5.56
CA ALA A 138 15.45 5.34 -7.01
C ALA A 138 14.54 4.36 -7.77
N LEU A 139 14.29 3.18 -7.20
CA LEU A 139 13.33 2.19 -7.69
C LEU A 139 11.90 2.43 -7.17
N SER A 140 11.68 3.41 -6.30
CA SER A 140 10.41 3.63 -5.61
C SER A 140 9.98 5.09 -5.65
N LEU A 141 10.13 5.72 -6.82
CA LEU A 141 9.77 7.12 -7.01
C LEU A 141 8.28 7.30 -6.72
N PHE A 142 7.94 8.28 -5.87
CA PHE A 142 6.55 8.64 -5.60
C PHE A 142 5.93 9.30 -6.84
N PRO A 143 4.91 8.67 -7.47
CA PRO A 143 4.13 9.25 -8.55
C PRO A 143 3.36 10.43 -7.98
N GLY A 144 3.84 11.64 -8.23
CA GLY A 144 3.09 12.84 -7.86
C GLY A 144 1.70 12.79 -8.48
N CYS A 145 0.66 13.03 -7.67
CA CYS A 145 -0.59 13.54 -8.20
C CYS A 145 -0.36 15.04 -8.44
N ASP A 146 0.11 15.41 -9.63
CA ASP A 146 -0.15 16.78 -10.08
C ASP A 146 -1.61 16.87 -10.51
N ASP A 147 -2.51 16.79 -9.52
CA ASP A 147 -3.92 17.12 -9.68
C ASP A 147 -4.14 18.64 -9.53
N SER A 148 -3.05 19.43 -9.47
CA SER A 148 -3.15 20.88 -9.50
C SER A 148 -3.89 21.25 -10.79
N PRO A 149 -4.92 22.11 -10.72
CA PRO A 149 -5.47 22.68 -11.95
C PRO A 149 -4.29 23.28 -12.71
N PRO A 150 -4.20 23.07 -14.04
CA PRO A 150 -3.10 23.61 -14.81
C PRO A 150 -2.96 25.08 -14.48
N SER A 151 -1.73 25.53 -14.20
CA SER A 151 -1.45 26.96 -14.05
C SER A 151 -2.06 27.72 -15.23
N ASP A 152 -2.40 29.00 -15.06
CA ASP A 152 -2.97 29.80 -16.16
C ASP A 152 -2.10 29.77 -17.45
N SER A 153 -0.81 29.46 -17.32
CA SER A 153 0.11 29.20 -18.43
C SER A 153 -0.03 27.80 -19.09
N ALA A 154 -0.42 26.76 -18.36
CA ALA A 154 -0.70 25.42 -18.89
C ALA A 154 -2.13 25.30 -19.47
N ALA A 155 -3.06 26.13 -19.00
CA ALA A 155 -4.36 26.29 -19.65
C ALA A 155 -4.23 26.83 -21.09
N ALA A 156 -3.20 27.64 -21.37
CA ALA A 156 -2.90 28.17 -22.69
C ALA A 156 -2.28 27.15 -23.66
N SER A 157 -1.73 26.03 -23.16
CA SER A 157 -1.18 24.94 -23.98
C SER A 157 -2.15 23.76 -24.14
N ARG A 158 -3.32 23.81 -23.48
CA ARG A 158 -4.38 22.82 -23.66
C ARG A 158 -4.90 22.90 -25.10
N PRO A 159 -4.82 21.82 -25.90
CA PRO A 159 -5.30 21.87 -27.28
C PRO A 159 -6.80 22.19 -27.29
N PRO A 160 -7.26 23.10 -28.17
CA PRO A 160 -8.67 23.46 -28.26
C PRO A 160 -9.47 22.21 -28.61
N SER A 161 -10.46 21.91 -27.77
CA SER A 161 -11.43 20.80 -27.91
C SER A 161 -10.83 19.51 -28.48
N SER A 162 -10.38 18.61 -27.59
CA SER A 162 -10.10 17.24 -28.02
C SER A 162 -11.31 16.68 -28.80
N PRO A 163 -11.09 16.01 -29.93
CA PRO A 163 -12.18 15.38 -30.69
C PRO A 163 -12.95 14.33 -29.87
N LEU A 164 -12.42 13.92 -28.72
CA LEU A 164 -13.04 12.99 -27.78
C LEU A 164 -13.93 13.68 -26.72
N GLY A 165 -14.15 15.00 -26.83
CA GLY A 165 -15.05 15.76 -25.96
C GLY A 165 -14.45 16.15 -24.60
N PRO A 166 -15.26 16.73 -23.70
CA PRO A 166 -14.78 17.22 -22.39
C PRO A 166 -14.26 16.12 -21.46
N SER A 167 -14.59 14.86 -21.72
CA SER A 167 -14.09 13.67 -21.02
C SER A 167 -12.81 13.09 -21.62
N SER A 168 -12.20 13.75 -22.62
CA SER A 168 -11.07 13.19 -23.37
C SER A 168 -9.82 12.90 -22.54
N GLY A 169 -9.76 13.36 -21.29
CA GLY A 169 -8.56 13.38 -20.49
C GLY A 169 -7.54 14.35 -21.09
N TRP A 170 -6.93 15.18 -20.26
CA TRP A 170 -5.66 15.82 -20.58
C TRP A 170 -4.72 15.40 -19.48
N ILE A 171 -3.62 14.76 -19.84
CA ILE A 171 -2.70 14.18 -18.87
C ILE A 171 -1.61 15.16 -18.45
N GLY A 172 -1.52 16.36 -19.04
CA GLY A 172 -0.44 17.28 -18.73
C GLY A 172 0.72 17.23 -19.73
N ALA A 173 1.72 18.08 -19.47
CA ALA A 173 3.02 17.94 -20.10
C ALA A 173 3.75 16.74 -19.47
N LEU A 174 4.39 15.91 -20.30
CA LEU A 174 5.18 14.79 -19.83
C LEU A 174 6.60 15.27 -19.52
N ASP A 175 7.01 15.16 -18.26
CA ASP A 175 8.38 15.33 -17.81
C ASP A 175 8.75 14.25 -16.78
N SER A 176 9.99 14.27 -16.27
CA SER A 176 10.49 13.25 -15.34
C SER A 176 9.75 13.22 -13.99
N SER A 177 9.05 14.30 -13.62
CA SER A 177 8.25 14.39 -12.40
C SER A 177 6.80 13.96 -12.59
N HIS A 178 6.38 13.75 -13.84
CA HIS A 178 5.02 13.34 -14.17
C HIS A 178 4.72 11.94 -13.59
N GLY A 179 3.59 11.77 -12.90
CA GLY A 179 3.23 10.52 -12.21
C GLY A 179 3.29 9.27 -13.10
N TYR A 180 2.75 9.31 -14.33
CA TYR A 180 2.91 8.19 -15.28
C TYR A 180 4.36 7.89 -15.67
N VAL A 181 5.22 8.91 -15.81
CA VAL A 181 6.63 8.73 -16.15
C VAL A 181 7.38 8.10 -14.98
N GLN A 182 7.11 8.54 -13.75
CA GLN A 182 7.70 7.95 -12.53
C GLN A 182 7.27 6.49 -12.35
N ARG A 183 5.98 6.16 -12.57
CA ARG A 183 5.49 4.78 -12.55
C ARG A 183 6.22 3.91 -13.57
N LEU A 184 6.38 4.40 -14.80
CA LEU A 184 7.09 3.68 -15.84
C LEU A 184 8.57 3.50 -15.50
N ALA A 185 9.23 4.55 -14.98
CA ALA A 185 10.61 4.50 -14.56
C ALA A 185 10.82 3.45 -13.44
N ASN A 186 9.92 3.40 -12.46
CA ASN A 186 9.94 2.38 -11.41
C ASN A 186 9.84 0.97 -12.01
N VAL A 187 8.86 0.73 -12.88
CA VAL A 187 8.69 -0.59 -13.53
C VAL A 187 9.92 -1.00 -14.31
N ILE A 188 10.46 -0.11 -15.15
CA ILE A 188 11.68 -0.39 -15.91
C ILE A 188 12.82 -0.74 -14.96
N GLY A 189 13.05 0.07 -13.93
CA GLY A 189 14.06 -0.20 -12.92
C GLY A 189 13.86 -1.54 -12.21
N TRP A 190 12.61 -1.95 -11.94
CA TRP A 190 12.32 -3.25 -11.33
C TRP A 190 12.67 -4.41 -12.24
N TYR A 191 12.35 -4.30 -13.53
CA TYR A 191 12.67 -5.35 -14.51
C TYR A 191 14.17 -5.45 -14.79
N GLU A 192 14.88 -4.33 -14.81
CA GLU A 192 16.32 -4.27 -15.04
C GLU A 192 17.14 -4.68 -13.81
N ASN A 193 16.57 -4.60 -12.61
CA ASN A 193 17.22 -5.07 -11.40
C ASN A 193 17.39 -6.60 -11.41
N ALA A 194 18.62 -7.05 -11.19
CA ALA A 194 19.02 -8.46 -11.32
C ALA A 194 18.30 -9.41 -10.35
N GLU A 195 17.80 -8.93 -9.21
CA GLU A 195 17.14 -9.74 -8.18
C GLU A 195 15.62 -9.57 -8.18
N LEU A 196 15.14 -8.35 -8.46
CA LEU A 196 13.71 -8.03 -8.45
C LEU A 196 13.00 -8.45 -9.73
N GLY A 197 13.62 -8.25 -10.90
CA GLY A 197 13.02 -8.58 -12.20
C GLY A 197 12.67 -10.06 -12.32
N PRO A 198 13.64 -10.99 -12.13
CA PRO A 198 13.37 -12.42 -12.12
C PRO A 198 12.33 -12.85 -11.07
N TRP A 199 12.34 -12.22 -9.90
CA TRP A 199 11.36 -12.50 -8.83
C TRP A 199 9.94 -12.11 -9.26
N LEU A 200 9.74 -10.94 -9.85
CA LEU A 200 8.44 -10.46 -10.35
C LEU A 200 7.86 -11.39 -11.42
N VAL A 201 8.70 -11.80 -12.39
CA VAL A 201 8.30 -12.72 -13.46
C VAL A 201 8.00 -14.11 -12.90
N GLY A 202 8.87 -14.63 -12.03
CA GLY A 202 8.71 -15.94 -11.41
C GLY A 202 7.41 -16.08 -10.60
N HIS A 203 6.98 -15.01 -9.95
CA HIS A 203 5.72 -14.98 -9.18
C HIS A 203 4.50 -14.52 -10.01
N ARG A 204 4.67 -14.27 -11.31
CA ARG A 204 3.62 -13.80 -12.23
C ARG A 204 2.93 -12.52 -11.74
N LEU A 205 3.64 -11.69 -10.99
CA LEU A 205 3.13 -10.42 -10.46
C LEU A 205 3.03 -9.36 -11.54
N PHE A 206 3.81 -9.51 -12.60
CA PHE A 206 3.57 -8.90 -13.89
C PHE A 206 3.55 -9.97 -14.97
N ASN A 207 2.46 -10.02 -15.74
CA ASN A 207 2.41 -10.79 -16.98
C ASN A 207 2.39 -9.80 -18.14
N MET A 208 3.54 -9.20 -18.43
CA MET A 208 3.77 -8.60 -19.74
C MET A 208 3.98 -9.79 -20.68
N GLY A 209 2.89 -10.30 -21.27
CA GLY A 209 2.91 -11.54 -22.02
C GLY A 209 4.09 -11.64 -23.00
N GLY A 210 4.85 -12.72 -22.88
CA GLY A 210 5.96 -13.12 -23.74
C GLY A 210 6.50 -14.47 -23.31
#